data_AF-A0A956Z0E9-F1
#
_entry.id   AF-A0A956Z0E9-F1
#
_cell.length_a   1.000
_cell.length_b   1.000
_cell.length_c   1.000
_cell.angle_alpha   90.00
_cell.angle_beta   90.00
_cell.angle_gamma   90.00
#
_symmetry.space_group_name_H-M   'P 1'
#
loop_
_entity.id
_entity.type
_entity.pdbx_description
1 polymer ?
#
loop_
_entity_poly.entity_id
_entity_poly.type
_entity_poly.pdbx_seq_one_letter_code
_entity_poly.pdbx_strand_id
1 'polypeptide(L)' 'MGVNDAPGSQSAPKPPVEVSISLICTVLNEGDNLRGLLDSIVGQTRPPDEIVFVDGGSHDNTVAILHEYESKLPL' A
#
# COMPACT_ATOMS: atom_id res chain seq x y z
N MET A 1 45.58 -20.45 34.41
CA MET A 1 44.81 -21.29 33.47
C MET A 1 43.37 -21.27 33.96
N GLY A 2 42.42 -20.79 33.14
CA GLY A 2 41.00 -20.74 33.46
C GLY A 2 40.34 -19.37 33.26
N VAL A 3 40.24 -18.91 32.01
CA VAL A 3 39.25 -17.90 31.62
C VAL A 3 37.91 -18.62 31.51
N ASN A 4 36.92 -18.21 32.30
CA ASN A 4 35.54 -18.67 32.11
C ASN A 4 34.83 -17.59 31.30
N ASP A 5 34.78 -17.79 29.98
CA ASP A 5 33.90 -17.05 29.08
C ASP A 5 32.45 -17.42 29.41
N ALA A 6 31.68 -16.43 29.89
CA ALA A 6 30.25 -16.60 30.10
C ALA A 6 29.56 -16.82 28.74
N PRO A 7 28.60 -17.76 28.63
CA PRO A 7 27.88 -17.98 27.38
C PRO A 7 27.08 -16.73 27.03
N GLY A 8 27.37 -16.15 25.88
CA GLY A 8 26.67 -14.99 25.35
C GLY A 8 25.16 -15.25 25.30
N SER A 9 24.40 -14.34 25.91
CA SER A 9 22.94 -14.27 25.79
C SER A 9 22.59 -14.07 24.31
N GLN A 10 22.26 -15.16 23.62
CA GLN A 10 21.66 -15.05 22.29
C GLN A 10 20.18 -14.73 22.49
N SER A 11 19.78 -13.50 22.16
CA SER A 11 18.38 -13.12 22.13
C SER A 11 17.66 -13.98 21.09
N ALA A 12 16.49 -14.50 21.46
CA ALA A 12 15.62 -15.21 20.53
C ALA A 12 15.38 -14.40 19.24
N PRO A 13 15.17 -15.05 18.08
CA PRO A 13 14.86 -14.35 16.85
C PRO A 13 13.61 -13.50 17.05
N LYS A 14 13.72 -12.20 16.75
CA LYS A 14 12.59 -11.28 16.81
C LYS A 14 11.51 -11.80 15.85
N PRO A 15 10.23 -11.90 16.27
CA PRO A 15 9.17 -12.33 15.38
C PRO A 15 9.09 -11.40 14.15
N PRO A 16 8.64 -11.89 12.99
CA PRO A 16 8.45 -11.06 11.82
C PRO A 16 7.56 -9.87 12.15
N VAL A 17 8.01 -8.67 11.82
CA VAL A 17 7.18 -7.47 11.94
C VAL A 17 6.30 -7.44 10.70
N GLU A 18 4.98 -7.52 10.87
CA GLU A 18 4.08 -7.25 9.75
C GLU A 18 4.20 -5.79 9.32
N VAL A 19 4.44 -5.58 8.03
CA VAL A 19 4.66 -4.25 7.45
C VAL A 19 3.34 -3.78 6.84
N SER A 20 2.73 -2.75 7.43
CA SER A 20 1.59 -2.06 6.81
C SER A 20 2.04 -1.22 5.61
N ILE A 21 1.29 -1.24 4.51
CA ILE A 21 1.54 -0.44 3.30
C ILE A 21 0.34 0.46 3.02
N SER A 22 0.61 1.77 2.91
CA SER A 22 -0.33 2.75 2.34
C SER A 22 0.13 3.13 0.93
N LEU A 23 -0.80 3.10 -0.04
CA LEU A 23 -0.57 3.62 -1.39
C LEU A 23 -1.26 4.99 -1.53
N ILE A 24 -0.49 6.02 -1.85
CA ILE A 24 -1.02 7.37 -2.03
C ILE A 24 -0.86 7.78 -3.50
N CYS A 25 -1.95 8.14 -4.15
CA CYS A 25 -1.99 8.52 -5.56
C CYS A 25 -2.66 9.88 -5.74
N THR A 26 -1.94 10.83 -6.32
CA THR A 26 -2.52 12.10 -6.79
C THR A 26 -3.02 11.95 -8.21
N VAL A 27 -4.23 12.41 -8.51
CA VAL A 27 -4.82 12.35 -9.86
C VAL A 27 -5.33 13.71 -10.29
N LEU A 28 -5.25 14.01 -11.59
CA LEU A 28 -5.81 15.23 -12.19
C LEU A 28 -6.15 14.95 -13.65
N ASN A 29 -7.43 14.95 -14.00
CA ASN A 29 -7.94 14.69 -15.34
C ASN A 29 -7.39 13.40 -15.98
N GLU A 30 -7.43 12.29 -15.23
CA GLU A 30 -6.95 10.96 -15.64
C GLU A 30 -8.05 10.05 -16.19
N GLY A 31 -9.19 10.61 -16.65
CA GLY A 31 -10.35 9.83 -17.08
C GLY A 31 -10.05 8.66 -18.02
N ASP A 32 -9.12 8.85 -18.95
CA ASP A 32 -8.75 7.85 -19.96
C ASP A 32 -7.81 6.75 -19.43
N ASN A 33 -6.98 7.05 -18.42
CA ASN A 33 -5.95 6.12 -17.92
C ASN A 33 -6.31 5.50 -16.57
N LEU A 34 -7.20 6.14 -15.80
CA LEU A 34 -7.45 5.82 -14.40
C LEU A 34 -7.92 4.38 -14.22
N ARG A 35 -8.77 3.84 -15.12
CA ARG A 35 -9.22 2.44 -15.03
C ARG A 35 -8.07 1.45 -15.12
N GLY A 36 -7.10 1.69 -16.00
CA GLY A 36 -5.91 0.85 -16.11
C GLY A 36 -5.07 0.84 -14.83
N LEU A 37 -4.91 2.02 -14.20
CA LEU A 37 -4.27 2.13 -12.89
C LEU A 37 -5.05 1.34 -11.82
N LEU A 38 -6.37 1.56 -11.70
CA LEU A 38 -7.20 0.92 -10.68
C LEU A 38 -7.25 -0.61 -10.86
N ASP A 39 -7.40 -1.10 -12.08
CA ASP A 39 -7.37 -2.53 -12.38
C ASP A 39 -6.00 -3.15 -12.03
N SER A 40 -4.91 -2.41 -12.24
CA SER A 40 -3.56 -2.88 -11.86
C SER A 40 -3.39 -3.00 -10.35
N ILE A 41 -4.00 -2.09 -9.57
CA ILE A 41 -3.99 -2.11 -8.10
C ILE A 41 -4.80 -3.30 -7.60
N VAL A 42 -6.01 -3.50 -8.12
CA VAL A 42 -6.86 -4.66 -7.79
C VAL A 42 -6.16 -5.99 -8.10
N GLY A 43 -5.34 -6.02 -9.15
CA GLY A 43 -4.59 -7.20 -9.57
C GLY A 43 -3.30 -7.48 -8.81
N GLN A 44 -2.92 -6.68 -7.81
CA GLN A 44 -1.68 -6.90 -7.06
C GLN A 44 -1.73 -8.20 -6.24
N THR A 45 -0.67 -9.00 -6.30
CA THR A 45 -0.53 -10.23 -5.49
C THR A 45 -0.46 -9.95 -3.99
N ARG A 46 -0.06 -8.72 -3.64
CA ARG A 46 -0.17 -8.15 -2.30
C ARG A 46 -0.84 -6.78 -2.42
N PRO A 47 -2.13 -6.65 -2.08
CA PRO A 47 -2.79 -5.35 -2.06
C PRO A 47 -2.20 -4.49 -0.93
N PRO A 48 -2.23 -3.16 -1.07
CA PRO A 48 -1.98 -2.26 0.06
C PRO A 48 -3.07 -2.42 1.12
N ASP A 49 -2.73 -2.09 2.36
CA ASP A 49 -3.66 -2.16 3.49
C ASP A 49 -4.60 -0.94 3.50
N GLU A 50 -4.17 0.16 2.88
CA GLU A 50 -4.89 1.44 2.74
C GLU A 50 -4.52 2.10 1.41
N ILE A 51 -5.49 2.75 0.76
CA ILE A 51 -5.26 3.58 -0.41
C ILE A 51 -5.86 4.96 -0.21
N VAL A 52 -5.09 6.00 -0.54
CA VAL A 52 -5.56 7.39 -0.52
C VAL A 52 -5.42 8.00 -1.91
N PHE A 53 -6.54 8.36 -2.53
CA PHE A 53 -6.55 9.17 -3.74
C PHE A 53 -6.72 10.65 -3.41
N VAL A 54 -5.83 11.48 -3.95
CA VAL A 54 -5.86 12.94 -3.82
C VAL A 54 -6.18 13.53 -5.19
N ASP A 55 -7.43 13.92 -5.42
CA ASP A 55 -7.83 14.60 -6.64
C ASP A 55 -7.35 16.07 -6.64
N GLY A 56 -6.70 16.47 -7.72
CA GLY A 56 -6.13 17.81 -7.91
C GLY A 56 -7.13 18.86 -8.41
N GLY A 57 -8.45 18.58 -8.38
CA GLY A 57 -9.48 19.41 -8.99
C GLY A 57 -9.77 19.00 -10.43
N SER A 58 -10.02 17.72 -10.66
CA SER A 58 -10.38 17.21 -11.98
C SER A 58 -11.72 17.77 -12.47
N HIS A 59 -11.80 18.02 -13.78
CA HIS A 59 -12.99 18.55 -14.46
C HIS A 59 -13.57 17.53 -15.47
N ASP A 60 -12.94 16.37 -15.61
CA ASP A 60 -13.41 15.25 -16.41
C ASP A 60 -14.09 14.18 -15.52
N ASN A 61 -14.20 12.95 -16.02
CA ASN A 61 -14.82 11.84 -15.30
C ASN A 61 -13.89 11.13 -14.29
N THR A 62 -12.71 11.67 -13.97
CA THR A 62 -11.75 11.06 -13.01
C THR A 62 -12.41 10.68 -11.70
N VAL A 63 -13.09 11.62 -11.04
CA VAL A 63 -13.72 11.38 -9.73
C VAL A 63 -14.87 10.37 -9.83
N ALA A 64 -15.66 10.44 -10.90
CA ALA A 64 -16.73 9.47 -11.14
C ALA A 64 -16.18 8.05 -11.28
N ILE A 65 -15.07 7.88 -12.01
CA ILE A 65 -14.39 6.59 -12.14
C ILE A 65 -13.84 6.11 -10.80
N LEU A 66 -13.25 6.98 -9.96
CA LEU A 66 -12.80 6.59 -8.61
C LEU A 66 -13.94 5.98 -7.79
N HIS A 67 -15.12 6.61 -7.81
CA HIS A 67 -16.30 6.13 -7.07
C HIS A 67 -16.77 4.73 -7.54
N GLU A 68 -16.63 4.40 -8.82
CA GLU A 68 -16.97 3.04 -9.31
C GLU A 68 -16.11 1.93 -8.71
N TYR A 69 -14.94 2.26 -8.16
CA TYR A 69 -13.98 1.31 -7.61
C TYR A 69 -13.97 1.25 -6.08
N GLU A 70 -14.79 2.04 -5.38
CA GLU A 70 -14.84 2.05 -3.90
C GLU A 70 -15.08 0.67 -3.30
N SER A 71 -15.95 -0.14 -3.91
CA SER A 71 -16.24 -1.50 -3.44
C SER A 71 -15.09 -2.51 -3.66
N LYS A 72 -14.06 -2.13 -4.40
CA LYS A 72 -12.94 -3.00 -4.82
C LYS A 72 -11.61 -2.64 -4.16
N LEU A 73 -11.51 -1.50 -3.51
CA LEU A 73 -10.27 -0.94 -2.97
C LEU A 73 -10.42 -0.67 -1.47
N PRO A 74 -9.34 -0.79 -0.68
CA PRO A 74 -9.35 -0.43 0.73
C PRO A 74 -9.19 1.10 0.88
N LEU A 75 -10.23 1.84 0.51
CA LEU A 75 -10.34 3.30 0.65
C LEU A 75 -10.80 3.73 2.04
#